data_AF-A0A1F5A4B3-F1
#
_entry.id   AF-A0A1F5A4B3-F1
#
_cell.length_a   1.000
_cell.length_b   1.000
_cell.length_c   1.000
_cell.angle_alpha   90.00
_cell.angle_beta   90.00
_cell.angle_gamma   90.00
#
_symmetry.space_group_name_H-M   'P 1'
#
loop_
_entity.id
_entity.type
_entity.pdbx_description
1 polymer ?
#
loop_
_entity_poly.entity_id
_entity_poly.type
_entity_poly.pdbx_seq_one_letter_code
_entity_poly.pdbx_strand_id
1 'polypeptide(L)'
;MTEEELAALEERLAEAEAEVERLQTTAADREARAAHLDETLAEAKAELASRDAELAALSDEVAAARSEAEELRGGLRSAAEKYRQAVLASRAEVPPDLVGGDTVEEVDRQLEAALRMVAQLKSHLESQAQAQRVPTGAPARRALDTAALTPTEKISYGLGQRK
;
A
#
# COMPACT_ATOMS: atom_id res chain seq x y z
N MET A 1 50.11 -9.26 89.79
CA MET A 1 48.68 -9.28 89.47
C MET A 1 47.91 -9.19 90.75
N THR A 2 47.12 -8.14 90.91
CA THR A 2 46.17 -8.04 92.01
C THR A 2 44.88 -8.78 91.64
N GLU A 3 44.10 -9.16 92.64
CA GLU A 3 42.79 -9.80 92.46
C GLU A 3 41.83 -8.90 91.63
N GLU A 4 41.97 -7.59 91.80
CA GLU A 4 41.23 -6.56 91.06
C GLU A 4 41.61 -6.52 89.56
N GLU A 5 42.89 -6.68 89.23
CA GLU A 5 43.35 -6.79 87.83
C GLU A 5 42.85 -8.08 87.16
N LEU A 6 42.76 -9.18 87.90
CA LEU A 6 42.21 -10.44 87.39
C LEU A 6 40.71 -10.30 87.08
N ALA A 7 39.94 -9.73 88.01
CA ALA A 7 38.50 -9.50 87.82
C ALA A 7 38.20 -8.59 86.61
N ALA A 8 38.98 -7.51 86.42
CA ALA A 8 38.83 -6.62 85.27
C ALA A 8 39.18 -7.30 83.93
N LEU A 9 40.12 -8.25 83.92
CA LEU A 9 40.45 -9.03 82.73
C LEU A 9 39.35 -10.05 82.41
N GLU A 10 38.76 -10.67 83.42
CA GLU A 10 37.63 -11.61 83.27
C GLU A 10 36.38 -10.90 82.71
N GLU A 11 36.07 -9.71 83.21
CA GLU A 11 34.96 -8.88 82.69
C GLU A 11 35.19 -8.52 81.21
N ARG A 12 36.38 -8.06 80.85
CA ARG A 12 36.74 -7.73 79.46
C ARG A 12 36.72 -8.96 78.55
N LEU A 13 37.09 -10.13 79.05
CA LEU A 13 37.02 -11.39 78.30
C LEU A 13 35.56 -11.76 78.03
N ALA A 14 34.69 -11.68 79.04
CA ALA A 14 33.27 -11.96 78.89
C ALA A 14 32.59 -10.98 77.91
N GLU A 15 32.94 -9.69 77.95
CA GLU A 15 32.47 -8.71 76.99
C GLU A 15 32.93 -9.03 75.55
N ALA A 16 34.20 -9.41 75.38
CA ALA A 16 34.74 -9.77 74.08
C ALA A 16 34.10 -11.05 73.52
N GLU A 17 33.84 -12.05 74.37
CA GLU A 17 33.13 -13.28 73.98
C GLU A 17 31.70 -12.98 73.52
N ALA A 18 30.97 -12.13 74.27
CA ALA A 18 29.63 -11.69 73.89
C ALA A 18 29.62 -10.86 72.58
N GLU A 19 30.64 -10.05 72.33
CA GLU A 19 30.81 -9.33 71.07
C GLU A 19 31.04 -10.30 69.91
N VAL A 20 31.91 -11.29 70.08
CA VAL A 20 32.21 -12.31 69.06
C VAL A 20 30.95 -13.10 68.71
N GLU A 21 30.17 -13.54 69.69
CA GLU A 21 28.91 -14.27 69.45
C GLU A 21 27.91 -13.41 68.65
N ARG A 22 27.80 -12.12 68.99
CA ARG A 22 26.91 -11.19 68.27
C ARG A 22 27.36 -10.95 66.82
N LEU A 23 28.67 -10.78 66.61
CA LEU A 23 29.25 -10.62 65.28
C LEU A 23 29.10 -11.88 64.44
N GLN A 24 29.28 -13.07 65.02
CA GLN A 24 29.04 -14.35 64.35
C GLN A 24 27.58 -14.50 63.92
N THR A 25 26.65 -14.16 64.80
CA THR A 25 25.21 -14.17 64.46
C THR A 25 24.89 -13.21 63.32
N THR A 26 25.47 -12.01 63.36
CA THR A 26 25.27 -11.00 62.30
C THR A 26 25.90 -11.43 60.97
N ALA A 27 27.08 -12.07 61.01
CA ALA A 27 27.75 -12.60 59.83
C ALA A 27 26.91 -13.71 59.19
N ALA A 28 26.40 -14.65 59.99
CA ALA A 28 25.54 -15.73 59.52
C ALA A 28 24.25 -15.20 58.86
N ASP A 29 23.58 -14.20 59.45
CA ASP A 29 22.39 -13.56 58.85
C ASP A 29 22.73 -12.86 57.52
N ARG A 30 23.88 -12.18 57.44
CA ARG A 30 24.32 -11.54 56.20
C ARG A 30 24.66 -12.55 55.10
N GLU A 31 25.32 -13.65 55.45
CA GLU A 31 25.64 -14.74 54.51
C GLU A 31 24.36 -15.39 53.97
N ALA A 32 23.38 -15.64 54.83
CA ALA A 32 22.07 -16.17 54.41
C ALA A 32 21.35 -15.22 53.45
N ARG A 33 21.38 -13.90 53.73
CA ARG A 33 20.79 -12.89 52.84
C ARG A 33 21.55 -12.78 51.51
N ALA A 34 22.87 -12.85 51.53
CA ALA A 34 23.68 -12.82 50.31
C ALA A 34 23.37 -14.02 49.42
N ALA A 35 23.31 -15.23 50.00
CA ALA A 35 22.95 -16.44 49.26
C ALA A 35 21.55 -16.35 48.63
N HIS A 36 20.57 -15.80 49.36
CA HIS A 36 19.22 -15.58 48.82
C HIS A 36 19.20 -14.53 47.70
N LEU A 37 19.96 -13.45 47.82
CA LEU A 37 20.07 -12.44 46.77
C LEU A 37 20.77 -12.99 45.51
N ASP A 38 21.77 -13.84 45.68
CA ASP A 38 22.43 -14.51 44.55
C ASP A 38 21.49 -15.46 43.81
N GLU A 39 20.64 -16.20 44.55
CA GLU A 39 19.59 -17.07 43.98
C GLU A 39 18.58 -16.24 43.18
N THR A 40 18.00 -15.20 43.78
CA THR A 40 17.03 -14.33 43.09
C THR A 40 17.64 -13.60 41.89
N LEU A 41 18.91 -13.21 41.96
CA LEU A 41 19.62 -12.62 40.83
C LEU A 41 19.83 -13.63 39.69
N ALA A 42 20.13 -14.89 40.04
CA ALA A 42 20.26 -15.97 39.06
C ALA A 42 18.92 -16.26 38.35
N GLU A 43 17.82 -16.30 39.10
CA GLU A 43 16.46 -16.45 38.56
C GLU A 43 16.09 -15.30 37.63
N ALA A 44 16.31 -14.05 38.05
CA ALA A 44 16.02 -12.88 37.23
C ALA A 44 16.84 -12.84 35.93
N LYS A 45 18.11 -13.27 35.98
CA LYS A 45 18.95 -13.39 34.78
C LYS A 45 18.44 -14.47 33.83
N ALA A 46 17.98 -15.60 34.36
CA ALA A 46 17.41 -16.68 33.57
C ALA A 46 16.10 -16.24 32.89
N GLU A 47 15.22 -15.53 33.61
CA GLU A 47 14.00 -14.98 33.04
C GLU A 47 14.30 -13.95 31.94
N LEU A 48 15.26 -13.03 32.19
CA LEU A 48 15.67 -12.05 31.19
C LEU A 48 16.20 -12.72 29.92
N ALA A 49 17.06 -13.73 30.06
CA ALA A 49 17.56 -14.50 28.92
C ALA A 49 16.45 -15.21 28.13
N SER A 50 15.43 -15.74 28.83
CA SER A 50 14.26 -16.34 28.17
C SER A 50 13.48 -15.30 27.38
N ARG A 51 13.24 -14.12 27.96
CA ARG A 51 12.50 -13.03 27.32
C ARG A 51 13.24 -12.44 26.13
N ASP A 52 14.56 -12.32 26.22
CA ASP A 52 15.40 -11.89 25.09
C ASP A 52 15.32 -12.88 23.92
N ALA A 53 15.31 -14.19 24.21
CA ALA A 53 15.13 -15.22 23.18
C ALA A 53 13.73 -15.17 22.55
N GLU A 54 12.68 -14.98 23.34
CA GLU A 54 11.31 -14.80 22.85
C GLU A 54 11.18 -13.55 21.97
N LEU A 55 11.78 -12.42 22.38
CA LEU A 55 11.78 -11.18 21.60
C LEU A 55 12.52 -11.34 20.27
N ALA A 56 13.66 -12.04 20.27
CA ALA A 56 14.39 -12.33 19.04
C ALA A 56 13.54 -13.19 18.08
N ALA A 57 12.91 -14.25 18.59
CA ALA A 57 12.04 -15.10 17.78
C ALA A 57 10.84 -14.34 17.20
N LEU A 58 10.19 -13.49 18.00
CA LEU A 58 9.06 -12.67 17.54
C LEU A 58 9.51 -11.63 16.51
N SER A 59 10.70 -11.05 16.68
CA SER A 59 11.28 -10.13 15.70
C SER A 59 11.50 -10.81 14.35
N ASP A 60 12.03 -12.03 14.35
CA ASP A 60 12.24 -12.82 13.14
C ASP A 60 10.91 -13.19 12.46
N GLU A 61 9.89 -13.55 13.24
CA GLU A 61 8.53 -13.82 12.73
C GLU A 61 7.91 -12.59 12.08
N VAL A 62 8.03 -11.41 12.69
CA VAL A 62 7.55 -10.15 12.11
C VAL A 62 8.31 -9.81 10.82
N ALA A 63 9.61 -10.06 10.76
CA ALA A 63 10.40 -9.84 9.56
C ALA A 63 9.95 -10.78 8.41
N ALA A 64 9.72 -12.06 8.71
CA ALA A 64 9.22 -13.05 7.75
C ALA A 64 7.82 -12.68 7.24
N ALA A 65 6.89 -12.37 8.13
CA ALA A 65 5.52 -11.97 7.76
C ALA A 65 5.48 -10.70 6.90
N ARG A 66 6.40 -9.74 7.14
CA ARG A 66 6.54 -8.54 6.30
C ARG A 66 7.05 -8.90 4.90
N SER A 67 8.02 -9.79 4.79
CA SER A 67 8.53 -10.26 3.49
C SER A 67 7.42 -10.94 2.69
N GLU A 68 6.68 -11.85 3.32
CA GLU A 68 5.56 -12.55 2.70
C GLU A 68 4.46 -11.56 2.25
N ALA A 69 4.13 -10.57 3.08
CA ALA A 69 3.15 -9.54 2.71
C ALA A 69 3.59 -8.72 1.49
N GLU A 70 4.87 -8.36 1.38
CA GLU A 70 5.40 -7.67 0.21
C GLU A 70 5.41 -8.54 -1.04
N GLU A 71 5.76 -9.82 -0.92
CA GLU A 71 5.68 -10.79 -2.02
C GLU A 71 4.24 -10.96 -2.52
N LEU A 72 3.28 -11.12 -1.61
CA LEU A 72 1.86 -11.22 -1.94
C LEU A 72 1.34 -9.95 -2.61
N ARG A 73 1.71 -8.76 -2.10
CA ARG A 73 1.36 -7.46 -2.73
C ARG A 73 1.96 -7.33 -4.12
N GLY A 74 3.21 -7.75 -4.31
CA GLY A 74 3.87 -7.80 -5.60
C GLY A 74 3.13 -8.73 -6.58
N GLY A 75 2.77 -9.93 -6.12
CA GLY A 75 1.99 -10.90 -6.87
C GLY A 75 0.61 -10.38 -7.28
N LEU A 76 -0.12 -9.76 -6.36
CA LEU A 76 -1.44 -9.17 -6.61
C LEU A 76 -1.37 -8.04 -7.64
N ARG A 77 -0.38 -7.14 -7.55
CA ARG A 77 -0.16 -6.09 -8.56
C ARG A 77 0.15 -6.68 -9.93
N SER A 78 1.02 -7.70 -10.00
CA SER A 78 1.33 -8.38 -11.27
C SER A 78 0.10 -9.09 -11.85
N ALA A 79 -0.75 -9.68 -11.01
CA ALA A 79 -1.99 -10.29 -11.44
C ALA A 79 -2.99 -9.25 -11.99
N ALA A 80 -3.15 -8.11 -11.30
CA ALA A 80 -4.00 -7.01 -11.76
C ALA A 80 -3.52 -6.44 -13.10
N GLU A 81 -2.20 -6.28 -13.29
CA GLU A 81 -1.61 -5.87 -14.56
C GLU A 81 -1.94 -6.83 -15.70
N LYS A 82 -1.72 -8.14 -15.49
CA LYS A 82 -2.02 -9.17 -16.49
C LYS A 82 -3.50 -9.23 -16.82
N TYR A 83 -4.36 -9.08 -15.80
CA TYR A 83 -5.80 -9.00 -15.97
C TYR A 83 -6.19 -7.81 -16.85
N ARG A 84 -5.66 -6.62 -16.55
CA ARG A 84 -5.88 -5.40 -17.34
C ARG A 84 -5.46 -5.59 -18.80
N GLN A 85 -4.28 -6.15 -19.04
CA GLN A 85 -3.79 -6.42 -20.39
C GLN A 85 -4.72 -7.39 -21.15
N ALA A 86 -5.18 -8.47 -20.51
CA ALA A 86 -6.10 -9.43 -21.11
C ALA A 86 -7.46 -8.78 -21.47
N VAL A 87 -7.99 -7.94 -20.57
CA VAL A 87 -9.24 -7.21 -20.80
C VAL A 87 -9.10 -6.24 -21.97
N LEU A 88 -8.04 -5.42 -22.01
CA LEU A 88 -7.80 -4.46 -23.09
C LEU A 88 -7.56 -5.16 -24.44
N ALA A 89 -6.84 -6.28 -24.46
CA ALA A 89 -6.64 -7.08 -25.66
C ALA A 89 -7.97 -7.64 -26.22
N SER A 90 -8.92 -7.98 -25.34
CA SER A 90 -10.26 -8.43 -25.75
C SER A 90 -11.19 -7.30 -26.21
N ARG A 91 -10.85 -6.04 -25.91
CA ARG A 91 -11.72 -4.85 -26.13
C ARG A 91 -10.94 -3.69 -26.75
N ALA A 92 -10.59 -3.83 -28.02
CA ALA A 92 -9.84 -2.82 -28.79
C ALA A 92 -10.54 -1.44 -28.90
N GLU A 93 -11.82 -1.34 -28.58
CA GLU A 93 -12.57 -0.08 -28.58
C GLU A 93 -12.28 0.83 -27.37
N VAL A 94 -11.71 0.27 -26.29
CA VAL A 94 -11.42 0.99 -25.06
C VAL A 94 -9.98 1.49 -25.09
N PRO A 95 -9.74 2.82 -25.05
CA PRO A 95 -8.40 3.37 -24.94
C PRO A 95 -7.68 2.87 -23.67
N PRO A 96 -6.40 2.45 -23.78
CA PRO A 96 -5.64 1.93 -22.64
C PRO A 96 -5.44 2.99 -21.53
N ASP A 97 -5.38 4.26 -21.90
CA ASP A 97 -5.17 5.37 -20.96
C ASP A 97 -6.36 5.59 -20.01
N LEU A 98 -7.53 4.99 -20.28
CA LEU A 98 -8.74 5.11 -19.46
C LEU A 98 -8.89 4.01 -18.40
N VAL A 99 -8.05 2.99 -18.45
CA VAL A 99 -8.10 1.85 -17.51
C VAL A 99 -6.73 1.71 -16.86
N GLY A 100 -6.66 2.08 -15.59
CA GLY A 100 -5.51 1.95 -14.70
C GLY A 100 -5.91 1.35 -13.35
N GLY A 101 -5.00 1.40 -12.39
CA GLY A 101 -5.16 0.82 -11.06
C GLY A 101 -4.21 -0.35 -10.80
N ASP A 102 -3.97 -0.59 -9.52
CA ASP A 102 -3.04 -1.60 -8.99
C ASP A 102 -3.78 -2.85 -8.47
N THR A 103 -5.11 -2.80 -8.40
CA THR A 103 -5.97 -3.94 -8.02
C THR A 103 -6.97 -4.29 -9.12
N VAL A 104 -7.49 -5.52 -9.06
CA VAL A 104 -8.50 -6.01 -10.02
C VAL A 104 -9.78 -5.18 -9.93
N GLU A 105 -10.21 -4.82 -8.72
CA GLU A 105 -11.40 -4.01 -8.47
C GLU A 105 -11.27 -2.59 -9.04
N GLU A 106 -10.06 -2.01 -8.96
CA GLU A 106 -9.77 -0.73 -9.58
C GLU A 106 -9.87 -0.81 -11.10
N VAL A 107 -9.26 -1.85 -11.69
CA VAL A 107 -9.30 -2.11 -13.13
C VAL A 107 -10.74 -2.27 -13.60
N ASP A 108 -11.57 -3.05 -12.91
CA ASP A 108 -12.98 -3.26 -13.26
C ASP A 108 -13.79 -1.97 -13.22
N ARG A 109 -13.64 -1.21 -12.13
CA ARG A 109 -14.35 0.08 -11.97
C ARG A 109 -13.97 1.08 -13.05
N GLN A 110 -12.68 1.14 -13.41
CA GLN A 110 -12.21 2.05 -14.45
C GLN A 110 -12.61 1.57 -15.85
N LEU A 111 -12.61 0.26 -16.10
CA LEU A 111 -13.12 -0.32 -17.33
C LEU A 111 -14.60 0.02 -17.54
N GLU A 112 -15.44 -0.12 -16.52
CA GLU A 112 -16.86 0.26 -16.59
C GLU A 112 -17.06 1.75 -16.87
N ALA A 113 -16.23 2.61 -16.26
CA ALA A 113 -16.25 4.04 -16.56
C ALA A 113 -15.84 4.32 -18.02
N ALA A 114 -14.78 3.68 -18.49
CA ALA A 114 -14.29 3.82 -19.85
C ALA A 114 -15.34 3.37 -20.89
N LEU A 115 -16.00 2.23 -20.66
CA LEU A 115 -17.06 1.73 -21.53
C LEU A 115 -18.25 2.70 -21.62
N ARG A 116 -18.65 3.31 -20.50
CA ARG A 116 -19.71 4.33 -20.49
C ARG A 116 -19.32 5.56 -21.31
N MET A 117 -18.09 6.04 -21.19
CA MET A 117 -17.59 7.18 -21.96
C MET A 117 -17.54 6.86 -23.46
N VAL A 118 -17.04 5.69 -23.85
CA VAL A 118 -17.01 5.26 -25.26
C VAL A 118 -18.42 5.17 -25.85
N ALA A 119 -19.38 4.62 -25.11
CA ALA A 119 -20.78 4.56 -25.54
C ALA A 119 -21.39 5.96 -25.77
N GLN A 120 -21.14 6.91 -24.87
CA GLN A 120 -21.58 8.29 -25.01
C GLN A 120 -20.92 8.98 -26.22
N LEU A 121 -19.62 8.77 -26.42
CA LEU A 121 -18.88 9.32 -27.55
C LEU A 121 -19.43 8.81 -28.89
N LYS A 122 -19.69 7.49 -28.99
CA LYS A 122 -20.31 6.86 -30.16
C LYS A 122 -21.67 7.49 -30.47
N SER A 123 -22.55 7.61 -29.47
CA SER A 123 -23.87 8.23 -29.64
C SER A 123 -23.78 9.69 -30.09
N HIS A 124 -22.83 10.46 -29.55
CA HIS A 124 -22.61 11.85 -29.95
C HIS A 124 -22.14 11.97 -31.41
N LEU A 125 -21.18 11.13 -31.81
CA LEU A 125 -20.67 11.10 -33.19
C LEU A 125 -21.75 10.68 -34.20
N GLU A 126 -22.58 9.68 -33.87
CA GLU A 126 -23.72 9.28 -34.71
C GLU A 126 -24.73 10.42 -34.87
N SER A 127 -25.05 11.13 -33.78
CA SER A 127 -25.95 12.28 -33.81
C SER A 127 -25.40 13.43 -34.67
N GLN A 128 -24.11 13.72 -34.57
CA GLN A 128 -23.44 14.71 -35.43
C GLN A 128 -23.44 14.29 -36.90
N ALA A 129 -23.16 13.02 -37.19
CA ALA A 129 -23.18 12.48 -38.54
C ALA A 129 -24.58 12.57 -39.18
N GLN A 130 -25.64 12.33 -38.40
CA GLN A 130 -27.02 12.49 -38.88
C GLN A 130 -27.39 13.97 -39.12
N ALA A 131 -26.95 14.88 -38.25
CA ALA A 131 -27.17 16.31 -38.42
C ALA A 131 -26.42 16.90 -39.64
N GLN A 132 -25.26 16.33 -39.99
CA GLN A 132 -24.49 16.72 -41.17
C GLN A 132 -24.93 16.03 -42.47
N ARG A 133 -25.87 15.08 -42.43
CA ARG A 133 -26.47 14.54 -43.65
C ARG A 133 -27.32 15.62 -44.31
N VAL A 134 -26.69 16.38 -45.21
CA VAL A 134 -27.38 17.29 -46.11
C VAL A 134 -28.38 16.46 -46.93
N PRO A 135 -29.68 16.84 -46.99
CA PRO A 135 -30.64 16.13 -47.80
C PRO A 135 -30.13 16.03 -49.24
N THR A 136 -30.02 14.81 -49.78
CA THR A 136 -29.78 14.56 -51.20
C THR A 136 -31.02 14.99 -51.97
N GLY A 137 -31.15 16.30 -52.15
CA GLY A 137 -32.35 16.94 -52.64
C GLY A 137 -32.10 18.39 -53.03
N ALA A 138 -30.88 18.74 -53.43
CA ALA A 138 -30.71 19.95 -54.22
C ALA A 138 -31.57 19.76 -55.48
N PRO A 139 -32.61 20.57 -55.73
CA PRO A 139 -33.40 20.44 -56.94
C PRO A 139 -32.45 20.52 -58.12
N ALA A 140 -32.58 19.59 -59.07
CA ALA A 140 -31.80 19.61 -60.30
C ALA A 140 -31.84 21.04 -60.85
N ARG A 141 -30.67 21.61 -61.17
CA ARG A 141 -30.61 22.93 -61.79
C ARG A 141 -31.56 22.90 -62.99
N ARG A 142 -32.67 23.65 -62.92
CA ARG A 142 -33.49 23.88 -64.11
C ARG A 142 -32.55 24.51 -65.13
N ALA A 143 -32.26 23.79 -66.20
CA ALA A 143 -31.70 24.41 -67.38
C ALA A 143 -32.64 25.55 -67.77
N LEU A 144 -32.08 26.73 -68.06
CA LEU A 144 -32.86 27.86 -68.56
C LEU A 144 -33.67 27.37 -69.76
N ASP A 145 -34.97 27.62 -69.78
CA ASP A 145 -35.83 27.17 -70.88
C ASP A 145 -35.49 27.96 -72.15
N THR A 146 -34.66 27.35 -72.99
CA THR A 146 -34.25 27.94 -74.27
C THR A 146 -35.36 27.87 -75.32
N ALA A 147 -36.48 27.18 -75.07
CA ALA A 147 -37.58 27.09 -76.04
C ALA A 147 -38.24 28.45 -76.30
N ALA A 148 -38.24 29.35 -75.31
CA ALA A 148 -38.80 30.69 -75.41
C ALA A 148 -37.86 31.72 -76.08
N LEU A 149 -36.60 31.37 -76.34
CA LEU A 149 -35.64 32.28 -76.98
C LEU A 149 -35.81 32.27 -78.50
N THR A 150 -35.75 33.46 -79.09
CA THR A 150 -35.71 33.62 -80.54
C THR A 150 -34.42 33.01 -81.12
N PRO A 151 -34.39 32.65 -82.41
CA PRO A 151 -33.19 32.07 -83.04
C PRO A 151 -31.93 32.91 -82.84
N THR A 152 -32.04 34.25 -82.85
CA THR A 152 -30.92 35.17 -82.66
C THR A 152 -30.39 35.16 -81.23
N GLU A 153 -31.29 35.10 -80.23
CA GLU A 153 -30.90 35.04 -78.81
C GLU A 153 -30.22 33.72 -78.44
N LYS A 154 -30.64 32.61 -79.08
CA LYS A 154 -29.97 31.30 -78.93
C LYS A 154 -28.53 31.32 -79.41
N ILE A 155 -28.26 31.98 -80.54
CA ILE A 155 -26.91 32.09 -81.10
C ILE A 155 -26.01 32.92 -80.20
N SER A 156 -26.49 34.08 -79.73
CA SER A 156 -25.73 34.94 -78.82
C SER A 156 -25.43 34.24 -77.49
N TYR A 157 -26.40 33.50 -76.94
CA TYR A 157 -26.20 32.70 -75.73
C TYR A 157 -25.13 31.62 -75.91
N GLY A 158 -25.15 30.89 -77.03
CA GLY A 158 -24.17 29.85 -77.35
C GLY A 158 -22.74 30.39 -77.55
N LEU A 159 -22.60 31.62 -78.08
CA LEU A 159 -21.30 32.29 -78.23
C LEU A 159 -20.75 32.81 -76.90
N GLY A 160 -21.60 33.26 -75.98
CA GLY A 160 -21.20 33.74 -74.64
C GLY A 160 -20.71 32.65 -73.68
N GLN A 161 -21.14 31.40 -73.89
CA GLN A 161 -20.72 30.23 -73.10
C GLN A 161 -19.39 29.62 -73.55
N ARG A 162 -18.82 30.07 -74.68
CA ARG A 162 -17.50 29.69 -75.19
C ARG A 162 -16.44 30.72 -74.78
N LYS A 163 -16.14 30.80 -73.49
CA LYS A 163 -14.90 31.37 -72.95
C LYS A 163 -14.43 30.54 -71.78
#